data_AF-R7ELM6-F1
#
_entry.id   AF-R7ELM6-F1
#
_cell.length_a   1.000
_cell.length_b   1.000
_cell.length_c   1.000
_cell.angle_alpha   90.00
_cell.angle_beta   90.00
_cell.angle_gamma   90.00
#
_symmetry.space_group_name_H-M   'P 1'
#
loop_
_entity.id
_entity.type
_entity.pdbx_description
1 polymer ?
#
loop_
_entity_poly.entity_id
_entity_poly.type
_entity_poly.pdbx_seq_one_letter_code
_entity_poly.pdbx_strand_id
1 'polypeptide(L)'
;MPAAKRFSKDEIIDAAVEVLRDGGFSSVNARSVAKKLGCSTQPIYFSFANMDELKAALTERAVLMHTRRVRDSLRAHEGNDSRYSSYGMGFVKFAAEEKQLFRWLYLEGRQSGPYSADVLYSEIIGVVVDEFGYSEEVARRFHRDMLYFTYGLAILANTDHLNLTEYELREAFRREFRALTAIYGKPSKLPDFAVKEGIVL
;
A
#
# COMPACT_ATOMS: atom_id res chain seq x y z
N MET A 1 27.32 34.62 13.75
CA MET A 1 26.21 34.04 12.98
C MET A 1 25.48 33.03 13.85
N PRO A 2 24.14 32.94 13.84
CA PRO A 2 23.43 31.91 14.61
C PRO A 2 23.84 30.53 14.09
N ALA A 3 23.95 29.53 14.97
CA ALA A 3 24.21 28.16 14.56
C ALA A 3 23.13 27.71 13.56
N ALA A 4 23.54 27.16 12.42
CA ALA A 4 22.59 26.60 11.46
C ALA A 4 21.71 25.57 12.18
N LYS A 5 20.39 25.78 12.13
CA LYS A 5 19.41 24.85 12.71
C LYS A 5 19.62 23.49 12.04
N ARG A 6 20.08 22.51 12.81
CA ARG A 6 20.48 21.19 12.30
C ARG A 6 19.26 20.28 12.39
N PHE A 7 18.80 19.79 11.24
CA PHE A 7 17.71 18.82 11.15
C PHE A 7 18.31 17.43 10.96
N SER A 8 17.74 16.44 11.62
CA SER A 8 18.02 15.03 11.39
C SER A 8 17.52 14.58 10.01
N LYS A 9 18.03 13.44 9.53
CA LYS A 9 17.52 12.82 8.29
C LYS A 9 16.02 12.54 8.39
N ASP A 10 15.56 12.02 9.53
CA ASP A 10 14.15 11.69 9.74
C ASP A 10 13.23 12.91 9.70
N GLU A 11 13.61 14.04 10.32
CA GLU A 11 12.82 15.27 10.25
C GLU A 11 12.71 15.80 8.80
N ILE A 12 13.77 15.66 8.01
CA ILE A 12 13.77 16.05 6.60
C ILE A 12 12.84 15.13 5.79
N ILE A 13 12.87 13.83 6.07
CA ILE A 13 11.98 12.84 5.43
C ILE A 13 10.52 13.10 5.82
N ASP A 14 10.24 13.39 7.09
CA ASP A 14 8.90 13.74 7.59
C ASP A 14 8.36 14.99 6.88
N ALA A 15 9.19 16.03 6.77
CA ALA A 15 8.83 17.21 5.99
C ALA A 15 8.58 16.90 4.51
N ALA A 16 9.34 15.97 3.92
CA ALA A 16 9.13 15.54 2.53
C ALA A 16 7.82 14.74 2.36
N VAL A 17 7.44 13.90 3.34
CA VAL A 17 6.14 13.21 3.38
C VAL A 17 5.00 14.22 3.38
N GLU A 18 5.11 15.26 4.20
CA GLU A 18 4.07 16.29 4.27
C GLU A 18 3.98 17.12 2.99
N VAL A 19 5.13 17.48 2.39
CA VAL A 19 5.14 18.14 1.08
C VAL A 19 4.47 17.26 0.02
N LEU A 20 4.75 15.96 0.03
CA LEU A 20 4.11 15.00 -0.88
C LEU A 20 2.59 14.96 -0.68
N ARG A 21 2.12 14.89 0.56
CA ARG A 21 0.68 14.90 0.88
C ARG A 21 0.00 16.18 0.40
N ASP A 22 0.65 17.33 0.58
CA ASP A 22 0.09 18.64 0.24
C ASP A 22 0.07 18.91 -1.28
N GLY A 23 1.11 18.49 -2.01
CA GLY A 23 1.35 18.94 -3.39
C GLY A 23 1.70 17.85 -4.41
N GLY A 24 1.68 16.57 -4.01
CA GLY A 24 1.96 15.44 -4.91
C GLY A 24 3.41 15.34 -5.37
N PHE A 25 3.67 14.42 -6.30
CA PHE A 25 5.03 14.05 -6.74
C PHE A 25 5.90 15.24 -7.15
N SER A 26 5.36 16.16 -7.96
CA SER A 26 6.10 17.31 -8.51
C SER A 26 6.51 18.33 -7.45
N SER A 27 5.83 18.36 -6.29
CA SER A 27 6.14 19.29 -5.21
C SER A 27 7.37 18.89 -4.39
N VAL A 28 7.78 17.62 -4.43
CA VAL A 28 8.91 17.09 -3.65
C VAL A 28 10.24 17.55 -4.24
N ASN A 29 10.72 18.67 -3.74
CA ASN A 29 12.02 19.27 -4.08
C ASN A 29 12.64 19.97 -2.85
N ALA A 30 13.95 20.23 -2.91
CA ALA A 30 14.70 20.80 -1.78
C ALA A 30 14.10 22.12 -1.29
N ARG A 31 13.62 22.98 -2.19
CA ARG A 31 13.03 24.28 -1.81
C ARG A 31 11.73 24.09 -1.01
N SER A 32 10.88 23.17 -1.43
CA SER A 32 9.58 22.92 -0.77
C SER A 32 9.78 22.25 0.59
N VAL A 33 10.70 21.29 0.69
CA VAL A 33 11.05 20.65 1.97
C VAL A 33 11.68 21.65 2.93
N ALA A 34 12.60 22.49 2.46
CA ALA A 34 13.22 23.54 3.28
C ALA A 34 12.18 24.57 3.77
N LYS A 35 11.23 24.94 2.90
CA LYS A 35 10.10 25.80 3.27
C LYS A 35 9.25 25.16 4.37
N LYS A 36 8.92 23.86 4.26
CA LYS A 36 8.16 23.12 5.29
C LYS A 36 8.91 23.08 6.64
N LEU A 37 10.24 22.99 6.62
CA LEU A 37 11.10 23.02 7.80
C LEU A 37 11.41 24.44 8.33
N GLY A 38 11.07 25.49 7.58
CA GLY A 38 11.41 26.87 7.92
C GLY A 38 12.92 27.15 7.86
N CYS A 39 13.65 26.55 6.91
CA CYS A 39 15.10 26.69 6.77
C CYS A 39 15.54 26.95 5.31
N SER A 40 16.85 27.12 5.09
CA SER A 40 17.42 27.15 3.73
C SER A 40 17.51 25.74 3.15
N THR A 41 17.87 25.59 1.87
CA THR A 41 18.05 24.25 1.26
C THR A 41 19.34 23.55 1.72
N GLN A 42 20.26 24.25 2.38
CA GLN A 42 21.57 23.73 2.76
C GLN A 42 21.50 22.51 3.71
N PRO A 43 20.65 22.46 4.75
CA PRO A 43 20.55 21.29 5.64
C PRO A 43 20.13 20.01 4.91
N ILE A 44 19.37 20.13 3.83
CA ILE A 44 18.95 18.98 3.02
C ILE A 44 20.15 18.39 2.30
N TYR A 45 20.94 19.22 1.61
CA TYR A 45 22.14 18.77 0.89
C TYR A 45 23.29 18.35 1.81
N PHE A 46 23.24 18.70 3.09
CA PHE A 46 24.14 18.16 4.11
C PHE A 46 23.76 16.72 4.51
N SER A 47 22.47 16.41 4.50
CA SER A 47 21.92 15.10 4.88
C SER A 47 21.81 14.12 3.71
N PHE A 48 21.64 14.62 2.50
CA PHE A 48 21.44 13.84 1.28
C PHE A 48 22.33 14.38 0.16
N ALA A 49 23.02 13.50 -0.56
CA ALA A 49 23.91 13.84 -1.65
C ALA A 49 23.16 14.56 -2.80
N ASN A 50 21.91 14.17 -3.04
CA ASN A 50 21.06 14.76 -4.06
C ASN A 50 19.56 14.51 -3.75
N MET A 51 18.69 15.01 -4.63
CA MET A 51 17.25 14.82 -4.51
C MET A 51 16.81 13.36 -4.70
N ASP A 52 17.55 12.55 -5.45
CA ASP A 52 17.19 11.16 -5.68
C ASP A 52 17.41 10.32 -4.42
N GLU A 53 18.46 10.60 -3.62
CA GLU A 53 18.67 9.96 -2.31
C GLU A 53 17.53 10.33 -1.33
N LEU A 54 17.12 11.60 -1.29
CA LEU A 54 15.97 12.01 -0.47
C LEU A 54 14.68 11.33 -0.92
N LYS A 55 14.43 11.23 -2.24
CA LYS A 55 13.25 10.56 -2.78
C LYS A 55 13.26 9.05 -2.54
N ALA A 56 14.43 8.42 -2.56
CA ALA A 56 14.59 7.02 -2.18
C ALA A 56 14.23 6.81 -0.70
N ALA A 57 14.78 7.63 0.21
CA ALA A 57 14.46 7.57 1.63
C ALA A 57 12.98 7.88 1.92
N LEU A 58 12.37 8.82 1.19
CA LEU A 58 10.94 9.10 1.22
C LEU A 58 10.13 7.87 0.77
N THR A 59 10.57 7.18 -0.28
CA THR A 59 9.91 5.96 -0.78
C THR A 59 9.95 4.86 0.26
N GLU A 60 11.10 4.61 0.88
CA GLU A 60 11.23 3.65 1.98
C GLU A 60 10.28 4.00 3.13
N ARG A 61 10.19 5.29 3.49
CA ARG A 61 9.26 5.74 4.53
C ARG A 61 7.81 5.50 4.15
N ALA A 62 7.42 5.79 2.91
CA ALA A 62 6.08 5.55 2.40
C ALA A 62 5.73 4.05 2.39
N VAL A 63 6.67 3.18 2.02
CA VAL A 63 6.51 1.71 2.08
C VAL A 63 6.28 1.25 3.52
N LEU A 64 7.04 1.77 4.49
CA LEU A 64 6.88 1.44 5.91
C LEU A 64 5.52 1.88 6.45
N MET A 65 5.04 3.06 6.07
CA MET A 65 3.72 3.57 6.45
C MET A 65 2.60 2.69 5.89
N HIS A 66 2.68 2.33 4.60
CA HIS A 66 1.72 1.42 3.97
C HIS A 66 1.75 0.04 4.63
N THR A 67 2.93 -0.54 4.79
CA THR A 67 3.13 -1.85 5.44
C THR A 67 2.51 -1.88 6.84
N ARG A 68 2.71 -0.83 7.64
CA ARG A 68 2.11 -0.73 8.97
C ARG A 68 0.58 -0.71 8.90
N ARG A 69 0.00 0.14 8.05
CA ARG A 69 -1.46 0.26 7.91
C ARG A 69 -2.10 -1.04 7.45
N VAL A 70 -1.47 -1.74 6.50
CA VAL A 70 -1.96 -3.03 6.03
C VAL A 70 -1.82 -4.10 7.11
N ARG A 71 -0.70 -4.17 7.83
CA ARG A 71 -0.53 -5.13 8.93
C ARG A 71 -1.49 -4.88 10.09
N ASP A 72 -1.81 -3.63 10.39
CA ASP A 72 -2.82 -3.30 11.38
C ASP A 72 -4.20 -3.76 10.91
N SER A 73 -4.52 -3.61 9.62
CA SER A 73 -5.73 -4.18 9.01
C SER A 73 -5.72 -5.71 9.04
N LEU A 74 -4.54 -6.34 8.89
CA LEU A 74 -4.32 -7.77 9.05
C LEU A 74 -4.37 -8.27 10.50
N ARG A 75 -4.45 -7.39 11.49
CA ARG A 75 -4.58 -7.77 12.90
C ARG A 75 -5.97 -7.47 13.43
N ALA A 76 -6.56 -6.41 12.91
CA ALA A 76 -7.88 -5.95 13.30
C ALA A 76 -9.00 -6.90 12.88
N HIS A 77 -8.75 -7.88 11.99
CA HIS A 77 -9.69 -8.91 11.49
C HIS A 77 -10.97 -9.05 12.33
N GLU A 78 -11.93 -8.16 12.06
CA GLU A 78 -13.27 -8.27 12.58
C GLU A 78 -13.93 -9.44 11.83
N GLY A 79 -14.85 -10.15 12.49
CA GLY A 79 -15.37 -11.44 12.04
C GLY A 79 -15.70 -11.58 10.54
N ASN A 80 -15.78 -12.84 10.09
CA ASN A 80 -16.15 -13.30 8.76
C ASN A 80 -15.28 -12.87 7.56
N ASP A 81 -14.10 -12.32 7.78
CA ASP A 81 -13.16 -12.03 6.71
C ASP A 81 -11.86 -12.81 6.83
N SER A 82 -11.32 -13.19 5.68
CA SER A 82 -10.02 -13.83 5.56
C SER A 82 -8.92 -12.78 5.64
N ARG A 83 -7.73 -13.20 6.05
CA ARG A 83 -6.56 -12.33 6.08
C ARG A 83 -6.28 -11.74 4.70
N TYR A 84 -6.38 -12.58 3.67
CA TYR A 84 -6.24 -12.16 2.28
C TYR A 84 -7.29 -11.13 1.84
N SER A 85 -8.56 -11.31 2.21
CA SER A 85 -9.60 -10.32 1.87
C SER A 85 -9.41 -8.99 2.60
N SER A 86 -8.99 -9.02 3.87
CA SER A 86 -8.66 -7.83 4.66
C SER A 86 -7.50 -7.05 4.06
N TYR A 87 -6.49 -7.75 3.51
CA TYR A 87 -5.40 -7.12 2.77
C TYR A 87 -5.92 -6.31 1.57
N GLY A 88 -6.75 -6.93 0.72
CA GLY A 88 -7.31 -6.27 -0.47
C GLY A 88 -8.14 -5.03 -0.11
N MET A 89 -9.01 -5.13 0.91
CA MET A 89 -9.78 -3.98 1.39
C MET A 89 -8.88 -2.88 1.96
N GLY A 90 -7.88 -3.25 2.76
CA GLY A 90 -6.90 -2.32 3.32
C GLY A 90 -6.11 -1.56 2.24
N PHE A 91 -5.79 -2.23 1.14
CA PHE A 91 -5.13 -1.60 -0.01
C PHE A 91 -6.02 -0.54 -0.68
N VAL A 92 -7.30 -0.84 -0.94
CA VAL A 92 -8.25 0.14 -1.50
C VAL A 92 -8.48 1.31 -0.55
N LYS A 93 -8.61 1.03 0.76
CA LYS A 93 -8.77 2.06 1.79
C LYS A 93 -7.55 2.99 1.87
N PHE A 94 -6.34 2.43 1.80
CA PHE A 94 -5.11 3.23 1.71
C PHE A 94 -5.11 4.14 0.48
N ALA A 95 -5.55 3.63 -0.68
CA ALA A 95 -5.63 4.43 -1.89
C ALA A 95 -6.61 5.60 -1.78
N ALA A 96 -7.71 5.43 -1.04
CA ALA A 96 -8.71 6.46 -0.78
C ALA A 96 -8.23 7.53 0.22
N GLU A 97 -7.57 7.13 1.30
CA GLU A 97 -7.20 8.00 2.42
C GLU A 97 -5.85 8.70 2.21
N GLU A 98 -4.86 8.01 1.66
CA GLU A 98 -3.48 8.49 1.51
C GLU A 98 -3.15 8.71 0.02
N LYS A 99 -3.96 9.54 -0.64
CA LYS A 99 -4.00 9.62 -2.10
C LYS A 99 -2.65 9.86 -2.76
N GLN A 100 -1.88 10.81 -2.24
CA GLN A 100 -0.57 11.16 -2.80
C GLN A 100 0.50 10.12 -2.49
N LEU A 101 0.42 9.44 -1.34
CA LEU A 101 1.32 8.32 -1.04
C LEU A 101 1.03 7.11 -1.93
N PHE A 102 -0.25 6.80 -2.18
CA PHE A 102 -0.63 5.75 -3.13
C PHE A 102 -0.11 6.05 -4.53
N ARG A 103 -0.32 7.28 -5.03
CA ARG A 103 0.21 7.71 -6.32
C ARG A 103 1.73 7.64 -6.36
N TRP A 104 2.40 8.09 -5.31
CA TRP A 104 3.86 8.01 -5.19
C TRP A 104 4.36 6.56 -5.26
N LEU A 105 3.73 5.63 -4.54
CA LEU A 105 4.20 4.25 -4.49
C LEU A 105 3.90 3.47 -5.79
N TYR A 106 2.72 3.68 -6.38
CA TYR A 106 2.16 2.75 -7.36
C TYR A 106 1.87 3.34 -8.75
N LEU A 107 1.75 4.66 -8.90
CA LEU A 107 1.31 5.27 -10.17
C LEU A 107 2.34 6.21 -10.82
N GLU A 108 2.95 7.08 -10.02
CA GLU A 108 3.74 8.23 -10.49
C GLU A 108 5.20 8.18 -10.03
N GLY A 109 5.50 7.47 -8.95
CA GLY A 109 6.87 7.38 -8.44
C GLY A 109 7.78 6.58 -9.35
N ARG A 110 8.79 7.26 -9.90
CA ARG A 110 9.99 6.56 -10.36
C ARG A 110 10.71 6.04 -9.13
N GLN A 111 10.41 4.79 -8.76
CA GLN A 111 11.18 4.08 -7.75
C GLN A 111 12.64 4.02 -8.25
N SER A 112 13.62 4.37 -7.41
CA SER A 112 15.05 4.24 -7.74
C SER A 112 15.51 2.77 -7.78
N GLY A 113 14.60 1.83 -8.05
CA GLY A 113 14.77 0.38 -8.04
C GLY A 113 13.69 -0.31 -8.87
N PRO A 114 13.64 -1.66 -8.84
CA PRO A 114 12.63 -2.42 -9.56
C PRO A 114 11.23 -2.01 -9.10
N TYR A 115 10.35 -1.69 -10.05
CA TYR A 115 8.96 -1.39 -9.75
C TYR A 115 8.31 -2.57 -9.01
N SER A 116 7.82 -2.31 -7.81
CA SER A 116 7.01 -3.27 -7.05
C SER A 116 5.52 -2.95 -7.16
N ALA A 117 4.77 -3.85 -7.80
CA ALA A 117 3.31 -3.76 -7.87
C ALA A 117 2.63 -4.07 -6.53
N ASP A 118 3.31 -4.77 -5.62
CA ASP A 118 2.83 -5.03 -4.26
C ASP A 118 4.02 -5.09 -3.31
N VAL A 119 4.06 -4.16 -2.36
CA VAL A 119 5.16 -4.05 -1.38
C VAL A 119 5.14 -5.18 -0.35
N LEU A 120 4.03 -5.92 -0.22
CA LEU A 120 3.87 -7.08 0.66
C LEU A 120 3.75 -8.40 -0.09
N TYR A 121 4.10 -8.43 -1.39
CA TYR A 121 3.90 -9.58 -2.27
C TYR A 121 4.26 -10.93 -1.61
N SER A 122 5.49 -11.08 -1.10
CA SER A 122 5.93 -12.34 -0.48
C SER A 122 5.11 -12.73 0.75
N GLU A 123 4.71 -11.77 1.57
CA GLU A 123 3.88 -11.99 2.77
C GLU A 123 2.48 -12.45 2.34
N ILE A 124 1.91 -11.81 1.32
CA ILE A 124 0.56 -12.11 0.83
C ILE A 124 0.47 -13.44 0.08
N ILE A 125 1.48 -13.82 -0.70
CA ILE A 125 1.56 -15.17 -1.26
C ILE A 125 1.58 -16.22 -0.13
N GLY A 126 2.36 -15.97 0.92
CA GLY A 126 2.37 -16.83 2.11
C GLY A 126 1.00 -16.96 2.76
N VAL A 127 0.26 -15.86 2.89
CA VAL A 127 -1.12 -15.85 3.41
C VAL A 127 -2.05 -16.71 2.54
N VAL A 128 -1.99 -16.60 1.21
CA VAL A 128 -2.84 -17.40 0.31
C VAL A 128 -2.54 -18.89 0.43
N VAL A 129 -1.26 -19.27 0.47
CA VAL A 129 -0.82 -20.66 0.64
C VAL A 129 -1.29 -21.20 2.00
N ASP A 130 -1.11 -20.44 3.07
CA ASP A 130 -1.44 -20.88 4.42
C ASP A 130 -2.96 -20.99 4.65
N GLU A 131 -3.71 -19.95 4.27
CA GLU A 131 -5.15 -19.79 4.54
C GLU A 131 -6.03 -20.65 3.61
N PHE A 132 -5.65 -20.81 2.34
CA PHE A 132 -6.45 -21.51 1.33
C PHE A 132 -5.82 -22.81 0.82
N GLY A 133 -4.56 -23.09 1.17
CA GLY A 133 -3.89 -24.35 0.84
C GLY A 133 -3.54 -24.50 -0.65
N TYR A 134 -3.43 -23.40 -1.39
CA TYR A 134 -2.92 -23.42 -2.75
C TYR A 134 -1.40 -23.70 -2.77
N SER A 135 -0.91 -24.28 -3.87
CA SER A 135 0.53 -24.28 -4.13
C SER A 135 1.03 -22.86 -4.36
N GLU A 136 2.31 -22.60 -4.11
CA GLU A 136 2.89 -21.27 -4.30
C GLU A 136 2.71 -20.77 -5.75
N GLU A 137 2.85 -21.64 -6.74
CA GLU A 137 2.64 -21.30 -8.16
C GLU A 137 1.20 -20.82 -8.42
N VAL A 138 0.21 -21.54 -7.88
CA VAL A 138 -1.20 -21.16 -8.02
C VAL A 138 -1.48 -19.87 -7.25
N ALA A 139 -0.98 -19.73 -6.03
CA ALA A 139 -1.13 -18.53 -5.22
C ALA A 139 -0.58 -17.28 -5.93
N ARG A 140 0.57 -17.37 -6.60
CA ARG A 140 1.17 -16.28 -7.38
C ARG A 140 0.28 -15.86 -8.55
N ARG A 141 -0.25 -16.82 -9.31
CA ARG A 141 -1.17 -16.52 -10.43
C ARG A 141 -2.50 -15.95 -9.95
N PHE A 142 -3.09 -16.57 -8.93
CA PHE A 142 -4.33 -16.13 -8.30
C PHE A 142 -4.20 -14.69 -7.80
N HIS A 143 -3.14 -14.40 -7.04
CA HIS A 143 -2.94 -13.07 -6.49
C HIS A 143 -2.64 -12.02 -7.54
N ARG A 144 -1.94 -12.36 -8.64
CA ARG A 144 -1.76 -11.43 -9.75
C ARG A 144 -3.09 -10.94 -10.32
N ASP A 145 -4.04 -11.84 -10.56
CA ASP A 145 -5.33 -11.47 -11.14
C ASP A 145 -6.19 -10.68 -10.13
N MET A 146 -6.21 -11.12 -8.86
CA MET A 146 -6.79 -10.33 -7.76
C MET A 146 -6.16 -8.94 -7.64
N LEU A 147 -4.84 -8.82 -7.85
CA LEU A 147 -4.12 -7.56 -7.76
C LEU A 147 -4.58 -6.61 -8.86
N TYR A 148 -4.77 -7.07 -10.10
CA TYR A 148 -5.29 -6.23 -11.17
C TYR A 148 -6.70 -5.71 -10.87
N PHE A 149 -7.58 -6.58 -10.39
CA PHE A 149 -8.91 -6.18 -9.94
C PHE A 149 -8.83 -5.13 -8.82
N THR A 150 -7.99 -5.40 -7.82
CA THR A 150 -7.76 -4.52 -6.66
C THR A 150 -7.21 -3.16 -7.07
N TYR A 151 -6.30 -3.10 -8.04
CA TYR A 151 -5.76 -1.85 -8.60
C TYR A 151 -6.85 -1.02 -9.26
N GLY A 152 -7.77 -1.66 -10.00
CA GLY A 152 -8.92 -0.97 -10.58
C GLY A 152 -9.76 -0.27 -9.50
N LEU A 153 -10.10 -0.99 -8.43
CA LEU A 153 -10.83 -0.43 -7.29
C LEU A 153 -10.04 0.67 -6.57
N ALA A 154 -8.74 0.46 -6.35
CA ALA A 154 -7.87 1.41 -5.68
C ALA A 154 -7.71 2.71 -6.47
N ILE A 155 -7.59 2.66 -7.80
CA ILE A 155 -7.54 3.85 -8.66
C ILE A 155 -8.87 4.60 -8.64
N LEU A 156 -10.00 3.88 -8.71
CA LEU A 156 -11.32 4.49 -8.57
C LEU A 156 -11.48 5.17 -7.20
N ALA A 157 -10.99 4.54 -6.13
CA ALA A 157 -11.04 5.10 -4.79
C ALA A 157 -10.13 6.33 -4.65
N ASN A 158 -8.91 6.25 -5.18
CA ASN A 158 -7.93 7.34 -5.18
C ASN A 158 -8.42 8.59 -5.92
N THR A 159 -9.30 8.40 -6.90
CA THR A 159 -9.87 9.47 -7.72
C THR A 159 -11.28 9.90 -7.28
N ASP A 160 -11.80 9.40 -6.16
CA ASP A 160 -13.16 9.67 -5.65
C ASP A 160 -14.30 9.19 -6.55
N HIS A 161 -14.05 8.19 -7.41
CA HIS A 161 -15.06 7.60 -8.30
C HIS A 161 -15.54 6.22 -7.85
N LEU A 162 -14.98 5.67 -6.76
CA LEU A 162 -15.44 4.40 -6.20
C LEU A 162 -16.70 4.61 -5.35
N ASN A 163 -17.86 4.35 -5.92
CA ASN A 163 -19.16 4.46 -5.25
C ASN A 163 -19.60 3.12 -4.65
N LEU A 164 -18.80 2.56 -3.74
CA LEU A 164 -19.14 1.35 -2.99
C LEU A 164 -19.04 1.63 -1.50
N THR A 165 -20.03 1.16 -0.74
CA THR A 165 -19.93 1.03 0.71
C THR A 165 -18.88 -0.02 1.09
N GLU A 166 -18.41 -0.02 2.34
CA GLU A 166 -17.46 -1.05 2.81
C GLU A 166 -18.02 -2.48 2.63
N TYR A 167 -19.33 -2.66 2.86
CA TYR A 167 -20.02 -3.93 2.63
C TYR A 167 -20.00 -4.33 1.15
N GLU A 168 -20.35 -3.42 0.24
CA GLU A 168 -20.35 -3.72 -1.20
C GLU A 168 -18.93 -3.96 -1.74
N LEU A 169 -17.93 -3.25 -1.21
CA LEU A 169 -16.53 -3.48 -1.51
C LEU A 169 -16.12 -4.90 -1.10
N ARG A 170 -16.48 -5.31 0.11
CA ARG A 170 -16.23 -6.67 0.62
C ARG A 170 -16.90 -7.73 -0.24
N GLU A 171 -18.16 -7.53 -0.63
CA GLU A 171 -18.87 -8.43 -1.53
C GLU A 171 -18.27 -8.45 -2.95
N ALA A 172 -17.71 -7.33 -3.44
CA ALA A 172 -16.97 -7.30 -4.70
C ALA A 172 -15.71 -8.18 -4.63
N PHE A 173 -14.91 -8.05 -3.56
CA PHE A 173 -13.76 -8.92 -3.31
C PHE A 173 -14.14 -10.39 -3.20
N ARG A 174 -15.20 -10.71 -2.47
CA ARG A 174 -15.71 -12.09 -2.34
C ARG A 174 -16.12 -12.65 -3.70
N ARG A 175 -16.89 -11.89 -4.50
CA ARG A 175 -17.29 -12.31 -5.85
C ARG A 175 -16.10 -12.60 -6.74
N GLU A 176 -15.11 -11.71 -6.77
CA GLU A 176 -13.90 -11.90 -7.57
C GLU A 176 -13.12 -13.13 -7.10
N PHE A 177 -12.91 -13.26 -5.79
CA PHE A 177 -12.25 -14.43 -5.21
C PHE A 177 -12.92 -15.73 -5.64
N ARG A 178 -14.25 -15.84 -5.49
CA ARG A 178 -15.03 -17.01 -5.89
C ARG A 178 -14.90 -17.29 -7.39
N ALA A 179 -14.98 -16.26 -8.23
CA ALA A 179 -14.80 -16.40 -9.67
C ALA A 179 -13.43 -16.99 -10.02
N LEU A 180 -12.36 -16.50 -9.37
CA LEU A 180 -11.01 -17.01 -9.58
C LEU A 180 -10.82 -18.45 -9.06
N THR A 181 -11.56 -18.89 -8.04
CA THR A 181 -11.53 -20.33 -7.64
C THR A 181 -12.05 -21.26 -8.73
N ALA A 182 -12.93 -20.79 -9.61
CA ALA A 182 -13.39 -21.58 -10.76
C ALA A 182 -12.28 -21.78 -11.81
N ILE A 183 -11.31 -20.86 -11.86
CA ILE A 183 -10.17 -20.91 -12.80
C ILE A 183 -8.99 -21.68 -12.18
N TYR A 184 -8.68 -21.39 -10.92
CA TYR A 184 -7.48 -21.88 -10.23
C TYR A 184 -7.73 -23.11 -9.34
N GLY A 185 -8.96 -23.60 -9.33
CA GLY A 185 -9.40 -24.72 -8.49
C GLY A 185 -9.90 -24.25 -7.13
N LYS A 186 -10.73 -25.08 -6.50
CA LYS A 186 -11.26 -24.79 -5.16
C LYS A 186 -10.12 -24.81 -4.12
N PRO A 187 -10.19 -23.93 -3.10
CA PRO A 187 -9.27 -23.99 -1.97
C PRO A 187 -9.25 -25.37 -1.32
N SER A 188 -8.07 -25.86 -0.93
CA SER A 188 -7.94 -27.12 -0.18
C SER A 188 -8.10 -26.90 1.33
N LYS A 189 -7.98 -25.65 1.77
CA LYS A 189 -8.29 -25.17 3.11
C LYS A 189 -9.29 -24.02 3.02
N LEU A 190 -10.06 -23.83 4.09
CA LEU A 190 -10.92 -22.67 4.26
C LEU A 190 -10.49 -21.91 5.50
N PRO A 191 -10.62 -20.57 5.52
CA PRO A 191 -10.40 -19.79 6.73
C PRO A 191 -11.33 -20.26 7.87
N ASP A 192 -10.87 -20.15 9.11
CA ASP A 192 -11.59 -20.65 10.30
C ASP A 192 -13.03 -20.14 10.43
N PHE A 193 -13.30 -18.90 10.03
CA PHE A 193 -14.66 -18.34 10.08
C PHE A 193 -15.58 -19.00 9.04
N ALA A 194 -15.08 -19.29 7.83
CA ALA A 194 -15.88 -19.86 6.75
C ALA A 194 -16.31 -21.29 7.10
N VAL A 195 -15.43 -22.03 7.78
CA VAL A 195 -15.73 -23.37 8.33
C VAL A 195 -16.79 -23.28 9.42
N LYS A 196 -16.70 -22.31 10.34
CA LYS A 196 -17.66 -22.12 11.44
C LYS A 196 -19.06 -21.73 10.96
N GLU A 197 -19.16 -21.00 9.86
CA GLU A 197 -20.44 -20.53 9.32
C GLU A 197 -21.03 -21.41 8.21
N GLY A 198 -20.35 -22.48 7.81
CA GLY A 198 -20.80 -23.34 6.71
C GLY A 198 -20.84 -22.62 5.35
N ILE A 199 -20.06 -21.55 5.19
CA ILE A 199 -19.97 -20.79 3.95
C ILE A 199 -19.25 -21.64 2.91
N VAL A 200 -19.95 -21.97 1.82
CA VAL A 200 -19.33 -22.48 0.60
C VAL A 200 -18.76 -21.26 -0.12
N LEU A 201 -17.42 -21.13 -0.14
CA LEU A 201 -16.72 -20.20 -1.02
C LEU A 201 -16.90 -20.64 -2.47
#